data_AF-A0A662TZ14-F1
#
_entry.id   AF-A0A662TZ14-F1
#
_cell.length_a   1.000
_cell.length_b   1.000
_cell.length_c   1.000
_cell.angle_alpha   90.00
_cell.angle_beta   90.00
_cell.angle_gamma   90.00
#
_symmetry.space_group_name_H-M   'P 1'
#
loop_
_entity.id
_entity.type
_entity.pdbx_description
1 polymer ?
#
loop_
_entity_poly.entity_id
_entity_poly.type
_entity_poly.pdbx_seq_one_letter_code
_entity_poly.pdbx_strand_id
1 'polypeptide(L)' 'MQEEKEIKCPYCGFKGKPKDFYLLYEAVVNVTLTSAVKEGRERPPLLVCPSCGKAFPSSNFYDKLRRKIAKR' A
#
# COMPACT_ATOMS: atom_id res chain seq x y z
N MET A 1 0.29 -21.66 13.24
CA MET A 1 0.99 -20.36 13.35
C MET A 1 1.30 -19.90 11.94
N GLN A 2 0.68 -18.83 11.44
CA GLN A 2 1.00 -18.32 10.11
C GLN A 2 2.38 -17.66 10.19
N GLU A 3 3.36 -18.13 9.41
CA GLU A 3 4.64 -17.47 9.26
C GLU A 3 4.38 -16.03 8.79
N GLU A 4 4.58 -15.05 9.67
CA GLU A 4 4.60 -13.64 9.28
C GLU A 4 5.81 -13.44 8.35
N LYS A 5 5.59 -13.60 7.03
CA LYS A 5 6.63 -13.39 6.02
C LYS A 5 7.25 -12.00 6.21
N GLU A 6 8.57 -11.96 6.34
CA GLU A 6 9.32 -10.71 6.43
C GLU A 6 8.99 -9.79 5.24
N ILE A 7 8.81 -8.51 5.54
CA ILE A 7 8.64 -7.46 4.55
C ILE A 7 9.98 -6.76 4.37
N LYS A 8 10.42 -6.63 3.11
CA LYS A 8 11.62 -5.88 2.75
C LYS A 8 11.24 -4.52 2.18
N CYS A 9 11.77 -3.44 2.75
CA CYS A 9 11.65 -2.11 2.17
C CYS A 9 12.38 -2.06 0.81
N PRO A 10 11.71 -1.65 -0.27
CA PRO A 10 12.31 -1.58 -1.60
C PRO A 10 13.32 -0.44 -1.74
N TYR A 11 13.34 0.52 -0.82
CA TYR A 11 14.18 1.71 -0.92
C TYR A 11 15.49 1.63 -0.15
N CYS A 12 15.47 1.11 1.08
CA CYS A 12 16.67 1.02 1.94
C CYS A 12 17.09 -0.41 2.26
N GLY A 13 16.27 -1.41 1.91
CA GLY A 13 16.58 -2.81 2.16
C GLY A 13 16.28 -3.32 3.57
N PHE A 14 15.77 -2.48 4.48
CA PHE A 14 15.31 -2.88 5.81
C PHE A 14 14.35 -4.07 5.74
N LYS A 15 14.56 -5.07 6.59
CA LYS A 15 13.69 -6.26 6.74
C LYS A 15 13.08 -6.26 8.12
N GLY A 16 11.78 -6.48 8.20
CA GLY A 16 11.06 -6.54 9.46
C GLY A 16 9.76 -7.34 9.33
N LYS A 17 9.13 -7.58 10.46
CA LYS A 17 7.79 -8.17 10.54
C LYS A 17 6.76 -7.12 10.10
N PRO A 18 5.56 -7.53 9.64
CA PRO A 18 4.51 -6.59 9.25
C PRO A 18 4.18 -5.54 10.31
N LYS A 19 4.27 -5.90 11.61
CA LYS A 19 4.02 -5.01 12.75
C LYS A 19 5.07 -3.92 12.95
N ASP A 20 6.25 -4.07 12.35
CA ASP A 20 7.34 -3.09 12.43
C ASP A 20 7.11 -1.91 11.48
N PHE A 21 6.16 -2.02 10.55
CA PHE A 21 5.82 -0.98 9.57
C PHE A 21 4.57 -0.23 10.01
N TYR A 22 4.51 1.07 9.72
CA TYR A 22 3.28 1.83 9.90
C TYR A 22 2.36 1.66 8.70
N LEU A 23 1.06 1.57 8.95
CA LEU A 23 0.03 1.57 7.91
C LEU A 23 -0.44 3.00 7.63
N LEU A 24 -0.39 3.40 6.37
CA LEU A 24 -0.88 4.68 5.89
C LEU A 24 -2.07 4.44 4.94
N TYR A 25 -3.22 4.99 5.30
CA TYR A 25 -4.42 4.98 4.46
C TYR A 25 -4.55 6.33 3.76
N GLU A 26 -4.57 6.32 2.44
CA GLU A 26 -4.89 7.51 1.66
C GLU A 26 -6.42 7.61 1.52
N ALA A 27 -6.97 8.76 1.92
CA ALA A 27 -8.36 9.12 1.64
C ALA A 27 -8.38 10.32 0.70
N VAL A 28 -9.15 10.23 -0.38
CA VAL A 28 -9.35 11.34 -1.31
C VAL A 28 -10.83 11.69 -1.35
N VAL A 29 -11.10 12.99 -1.29
CA VAL A 29 -12.43 13.54 -1.47
C VAL A 29 -12.44 14.22 -2.83
N ASN A 30 -13.22 13.69 -3.77
CA ASN A 30 -13.46 14.40 -5.03
C ASN A 30 -14.51 15.47 -4.77
N VAL A 31 -14.28 16.67 -5.26
CA VAL A 31 -15.25 17.78 -5.15
C VAL A 31 -15.78 18.13 -6.53
N THR A 32 -17.09 18.29 -6.61
CA THR A 32 -17.79 18.93 -7.73
C THR A 32 -18.15 20.36 -7.32
N LEU A 33 -18.76 21.12 -8.23
CA LEU A 33 -19.12 22.52 -7.98
C LEU A 33 -20.00 22.71 -6.72
N THR A 34 -20.79 21.70 -6.35
CA THR A 34 -21.80 21.80 -5.28
C THR A 34 -21.75 20.67 -4.25
N SER A 35 -20.92 19.63 -4.45
CA SER A 35 -20.92 18.47 -3.55
C SER A 35 -19.62 17.67 -3.56
N ALA A 36 -19.34 16.98 -2.45
CA ALA A 36 -18.33 15.94 -2.39
C ALA A 36 -18.85 14.64 -3.04
N VAL A 37 -18.05 14.04 -3.91
CA VAL A 37 -18.32 12.76 -4.56
C VAL A 37 -17.35 11.72 -4.02
N LYS A 38 -17.85 10.51 -3.75
CA LYS A 38 -17.01 9.40 -3.31
C LYS A 38 -16.02 9.02 -4.40
N GLU A 39 -14.76 8.81 -4.04
CA GLU A 39 -13.78 8.23 -4.96
C GLU A 39 -14.12 6.73 -5.16
N GLY A 40 -14.42 6.34 -6.39
CA GLY A 40 -14.75 4.94 -6.74
C GLY A 40 -13.54 4.01 -6.88
N ARG A 41 -12.33 4.51 -6.60
CA ARG A 41 -11.07 3.78 -6.75
C ARG A 41 -10.67 3.16 -5.43
N GLU A 42 -10.45 1.84 -5.41
CA GLU A 42 -9.79 1.19 -4.28
C GLU A 42 -8.31 1.58 -4.27
N ARG A 43 -7.87 2.20 -3.15
CA ARG A 43 -6.46 2.48 -2.87
C ARG A 43 -5.96 1.47 -1.83
N PRO A 44 -4.84 0.78 -2.09
CA PRO A 44 -4.25 -0.08 -1.09
C PRO A 44 -3.69 0.73 0.07
N PRO A 45 -3.69 0.19 1.29
CA PRO A 45 -2.87 0.74 2.35
C PRO A 45 -1.40 0.68 1.95
N LEU A 46 -0.70 1.77 2.26
CA LEU A 46 0.74 1.87 2.12
C LEU A 46 1.41 1.46 3.42
N LEU A 47 2.59 0.84 3.32
CA LEU A 47 3.48 0.56 4.42
C LEU A 47 4.55 1.64 4.46
N VAL A 48 4.75 2.26 5.62
CA VAL A 48 5.82 3.23 5.86
C VAL A 48 6.98 2.52 6.54
N CYS A 49 8.16 2.59 5.93
CA CYS A 49 9.36 2.01 6.50
C CYS A 49 9.79 2.78 7.76
N PRO A 50 10.01 2.10 8.90
CA PRO A 50 10.48 2.77 10.12
C PRO A 50 11.93 3.28 10.00
N SER A 51 12.71 2.70 9.08
CA SER A 51 14.13 3.04 8.90
C SER A 51 14.35 4.24 7.98
N CYS A 52 13.66 4.32 6.83
CA CYS A 52 13.88 5.39 5.85
C CYS A 52 12.68 6.32 5.65
N GLY A 53 11.55 6.09 6.33
CA GLY A 53 10.35 6.92 6.27
C GLY A 53 9.58 6.86 4.94
N LYS A 54 10.07 6.14 3.92
CA LYS A 54 9.40 6.05 2.62
C LYS A 54 8.20 5.10 2.69
N ALA A 55 7.10 5.52 2.08
CA ALA A 55 5.89 4.71 1.92
C ALA A 55 5.97 3.85 0.65
N PHE A 56 5.55 2.59 0.74
CA PHE A 56 5.45 1.69 -0.41
C PHE A 56 4.22 0.78 -0.26
N PRO A 57 3.68 0.26 -1.36
CA PRO A 57 2.53 -0.63 -1.29
C PRO A 57 2.84 -1.96 -0.58
N SER A 58 1.87 -2.52 0.13
CA SER A 58 2.01 -3.90 0.61
C SER A 58 2.13 -4.87 -0.58
N SER A 59 3.12 -5.77 -0.52
CA SER A 59 3.53 -6.67 -1.61
C SER A 59 2.37 -7.45 -2.24
N ASN A 60 1.39 -7.89 -1.44
CA ASN A 60 0.24 -8.65 -1.90
C ASN A 60 -0.72 -7.88 -2.81
N PHE A 61 -0.68 -6.55 -2.83
CA PHE A 61 -1.59 -5.76 -3.66
C PHE A 61 -1.18 -5.72 -5.13
N TYR A 62 0.12 -5.62 -5.40
CA TYR A 62 0.62 -5.50 -6.77
C TYR A 62 0.65 -6.82 -7.53
N ASP A 63 0.73 -7.96 -6.85
CA ASP A 63 0.64 -9.26 -7.53
C ASP A 63 -0.75 -9.50 -8.14
N LYS A 64 -1.83 -9.01 -7.51
CA LYS A 64 -3.19 -9.03 -8.10
C LYS A 64 -3.32 -8.08 -9.28
N LEU A 65 -2.72 -6.88 -9.21
CA LEU A 65 -2.72 -5.90 -10.30
C LEU A 65 -1.87 -6.34 -11.49
N ARG A 66 -0.66 -6.87 -11.25
CA ARG A 66 0.22 -7.43 -12.29
C ARG A 66 -0.48 -8.55 -13.05
N ARG A 67 -1.19 -9.47 -12.37
CA ARG A 67 -1.97 -10.53 -13.02
C ARG A 67 -3.12 -10.00 -13.88
N LYS A 68 -3.74 -8.87 -13.53
CA LYS A 68 -4.77 -8.21 -14.35
C LYS A 68 -4.18 -7.51 -15.57
N ILE A 69 -3.01 -6.88 -15.43
CA ILE A 69 -2.35 -6.15 -16.52
C ILE A 69 -1.70 -7.12 -17.52
N ALA A 70 -1.10 -8.22 -17.06
CA ALA A 70 -0.46 -9.23 -17.92
C ALA A 70 -1.45 -10.14 -18.69
N LYS A 71 -2.75 -10.02 -18.44
CA LYS A 71 -3.83 -10.74 -19.17
C LYS A 71 -4.46 -9.92 -20.30
N ARG A 72 -3.92 -8.74 -20.59
CA ARG A 72 -4.29 -7.92 -21.75
C ARG A 72 -3.24 -8.04 -22.85
#